data_AF-A0A7K4CAH2-F1
#
_entry.id   AF-A0A7K4CAH2-F1
#
_cell.length_a   1.000
_cell.length_b   1.000
_cell.length_c   1.000
_cell.angle_alpha   90.00
_cell.angle_beta   90.00
_cell.angle_gamma   90.00
#
_symmetry.space_group_name_H-M   'P 1'
#
loop_
_entity.id
_entity.type
_entity.pdbx_description
1 polymer ?
#
loop_
_entity_poly.entity_id
_entity_poly.type
_entity_poly.pdbx_seq_one_letter_code
_entity_poly.pdbx_strand_id
1 'polypeptide(L)'
;THISNITQFRSSSGEPVHTLFGQESITHNNAIGFVASFPSERIYYPLIPTSAYGDRQVPVILYVNSFVTPQLYDSIRHDTEVVYFTDGHSTPDEKLAFFYNGRSQMPDQKYTKIRITAPSGQFTEDLWIDPTPPPEIRLFEWYLDNRMLPSVISYIIFSLIASLAAGFIVFRKQNPSSRTLLLHGLWNCTTFIGFVIMTRRNFPQEMYGKRVPFVIAFYGIFGLLLSAWTIALAPSLALAVLGGWILTLLSPLLSLLLILVGLMIASGVASSDLSAMMLGGMLAILCFILAFAPVPVLIWLRRWIDPETGLQEAKRTEPESPGPSP
;
A
#
# COMPACT_ATOMS: atom_id res chain seq x y z
N THR A 1 -34.99 -12.45 -25.95
CA THR A 1 -36.45 -12.30 -25.80
C THR A 1 -36.80 -10.85 -26.11
N HIS A 2 -37.57 -10.59 -27.16
CA HIS A 2 -37.88 -9.22 -27.58
C HIS A 2 -39.05 -8.70 -26.75
N ILE A 3 -38.79 -7.79 -25.80
CA ILE A 3 -39.83 -7.19 -24.96
C ILE A 3 -40.13 -5.82 -25.55
N SER A 4 -41.15 -5.75 -26.40
CA SER A 4 -41.55 -4.53 -27.11
C SER A 4 -42.52 -3.65 -26.31
N ASN A 5 -42.97 -4.09 -25.13
CA ASN A 5 -43.98 -3.38 -24.35
C ASN A 5 -43.71 -3.53 -22.83
N ILE A 6 -43.40 -2.41 -22.17
CA ILE A 6 -43.12 -2.38 -20.72
C ILE A 6 -44.33 -2.81 -19.87
N THR A 7 -45.54 -2.68 -20.43
CA THR A 7 -46.79 -3.13 -19.80
C THR A 7 -46.94 -4.64 -19.84
N GLN A 8 -46.42 -5.31 -20.88
CA GLN A 8 -46.38 -6.78 -20.95
C GLN A 8 -45.37 -7.36 -19.96
N PHE A 9 -44.25 -6.68 -19.69
CA PHE A 9 -43.29 -7.09 -18.67
C PHE A 9 -43.92 -7.14 -17.27
N ARG A 10 -44.79 -6.16 -16.96
CA ARG A 10 -45.54 -6.13 -15.69
C ARG A 10 -46.61 -7.21 -15.57
N SER A 11 -47.15 -7.70 -16.69
CA SER A 11 -48.22 -8.72 -16.67
C SER A 11 -47.69 -10.15 -16.81
N SER A 12 -46.50 -10.36 -17.38
CA SER A 12 -45.89 -11.70 -17.49
C SER A 12 -45.22 -12.19 -16.21
N SER A 13 -45.09 -11.35 -15.18
CA SER A 13 -44.65 -11.74 -13.83
C SER A 13 -45.79 -12.25 -12.94
N GLY A 14 -46.96 -12.56 -13.52
CA GLY A 14 -48.11 -13.12 -12.81
C GLY A 14 -47.99 -14.61 -12.48
N GLU A 15 -46.99 -15.30 -13.03
CA GLU A 15 -46.53 -16.58 -12.51
C GLU A 15 -45.41 -16.28 -11.49
N PRO A 16 -45.52 -16.75 -10.24
CA PRO A 16 -44.44 -16.61 -9.27
C PRO A 16 -43.23 -17.37 -9.82
N VAL A 17 -42.28 -16.65 -10.41
CA VAL A 17 -40.93 -17.18 -10.54
C VAL A 17 -40.52 -17.53 -9.12
N HIS A 18 -40.36 -18.83 -8.84
CA HIS A 18 -39.75 -19.30 -7.61
C HIS A 18 -38.29 -18.80 -7.60
N THR A 19 -38.12 -17.52 -7.30
CA THR A 19 -36.86 -16.97 -6.84
C THR A 19 -36.58 -17.70 -5.53
N LEU A 20 -35.54 -18.53 -5.53
CA LEU A 20 -34.98 -19.23 -4.37
C LEU A 20 -34.45 -18.29 -3.27
N PHE A 21 -34.94 -17.05 -3.20
CA PHE A 21 -34.48 -16.02 -2.29
C PHE A 21 -35.69 -15.45 -1.56
N GLY A 22 -35.60 -15.52 -0.23
CA GLY A 22 -36.65 -15.24 0.74
C GLY A 22 -37.37 -13.92 0.50
N GLN A 23 -38.68 -13.99 0.64
CA GLN A 23 -39.62 -12.93 0.38
C GLN A 23 -39.69 -11.97 1.59
N GLU A 24 -38.78 -11.01 1.67
CA GLU A 24 -39.02 -9.79 2.44
C GLU A 24 -39.43 -8.66 1.51
N SER A 25 -40.68 -8.22 1.65
CA SER A 25 -41.26 -7.13 0.87
C SER A 25 -40.68 -5.80 1.32
N ILE A 26 -39.63 -5.33 0.65
CA ILE A 26 -39.08 -3.99 0.85
C ILE A 26 -40.04 -2.97 0.21
N THR A 27 -40.96 -2.44 0.99
CA THR A 27 -41.73 -1.25 0.63
C THR A 27 -40.91 0.00 0.99
N HIS A 28 -40.22 0.65 0.04
CA HIS A 28 -40.10 2.11 -0.09
C HIS A 28 -39.18 2.54 -1.28
N ASN A 29 -39.70 3.47 -2.10
CA ASN A 29 -39.09 4.24 -3.19
C ASN A 29 -38.55 3.51 -4.44
N ASN A 30 -39.48 3.18 -5.35
CA ASN A 30 -39.46 3.25 -6.84
C ASN A 30 -38.17 3.13 -7.67
N ALA A 31 -37.08 2.56 -7.18
CA ALA A 31 -35.97 2.15 -8.03
C ALA A 31 -36.32 0.77 -8.61
N ILE A 32 -36.86 0.74 -9.84
CA ILE A 32 -37.05 -0.50 -10.59
C ILE A 32 -35.65 -0.98 -11.03
N GLY A 33 -35.08 -1.92 -10.29
CA GLY A 33 -33.85 -2.60 -10.68
C GLY A 33 -34.15 -3.75 -11.65
N PHE A 34 -33.34 -3.88 -12.69
CA PHE A 34 -33.35 -5.04 -13.58
C PHE A 34 -32.02 -5.76 -13.44
N VAL A 35 -32.07 -7.03 -13.03
CA VAL A 35 -30.89 -7.90 -12.98
C VAL A 35 -31.01 -8.91 -14.11
N ALA A 36 -30.02 -8.94 -14.99
CA ALA A 36 -29.87 -9.97 -15.99
C ALA A 36 -28.51 -10.63 -15.84
N SER A 37 -28.47 -11.94 -16.09
CA SER A 37 -27.24 -12.73 -16.07
C SER A 37 -27.17 -13.52 -17.36
N PHE A 38 -26.02 -13.46 -18.01
CA PHE A 38 -25.75 -14.23 -19.22
C PHE A 38 -24.27 -14.66 -19.21
N PRO A 39 -23.97 -15.85 -19.75
CA PRO A 39 -22.59 -16.31 -19.87
C PRO A 39 -21.84 -15.41 -20.87
N SER A 40 -20.72 -14.84 -20.46
CA SER A 40 -19.86 -14.04 -21.33
C SER A 40 -18.41 -14.15 -20.88
N GLU A 41 -17.48 -14.15 -21.84
CA GLU A 41 -16.03 -14.12 -21.58
C GLU A 41 -15.55 -12.70 -21.23
N ARG A 42 -16.30 -11.68 -21.65
CA ARG A 42 -15.98 -10.26 -21.44
C ARG A 42 -17.18 -9.52 -20.87
N ILE A 43 -16.92 -8.44 -20.16
CA ILE A 43 -17.98 -7.58 -19.65
C ILE A 43 -18.45 -6.70 -20.82
N TYR A 44 -19.76 -6.55 -20.94
CA TYR A 44 -20.42 -5.84 -22.05
C TYR A 44 -21.36 -4.78 -21.50
N TYR A 45 -21.31 -3.56 -22.06
CA TYR A 45 -22.25 -2.50 -21.76
C TYR A 45 -22.80 -1.87 -23.06
N PRO A 46 -24.13 -1.91 -23.29
CA PRO A 46 -24.72 -1.39 -24.50
C PRO A 46 -24.68 0.14 -24.53
N LEU A 47 -24.00 0.71 -25.52
CA LEU A 47 -23.94 2.16 -25.72
C LEU A 47 -24.75 2.60 -26.95
N ILE A 48 -24.89 1.73 -27.95
CA ILE A 48 -25.59 2.04 -29.21
C ILE A 48 -27.01 2.60 -28.98
N PRO A 49 -27.85 2.07 -28.05
CA PRO A 49 -29.19 2.62 -27.83
C PRO A 49 -29.20 4.10 -27.43
N THR A 50 -28.14 4.56 -26.75
CA THR A 50 -28.00 5.95 -26.30
C THR A 50 -27.68 6.87 -27.48
N SER A 51 -27.15 6.37 -28.60
CA SER A 51 -26.88 7.18 -29.80
C SER A 51 -28.12 7.86 -30.40
N ALA A 52 -29.31 7.35 -30.11
CA ALA A 52 -30.59 7.95 -30.51
C ALA A 52 -30.78 9.39 -29.98
N TYR A 53 -30.02 9.81 -28.96
CA TYR A 53 -30.07 11.18 -28.43
C TYR A 53 -29.23 12.20 -29.24
N GLY A 54 -28.56 11.78 -30.32
CA GLY A 54 -27.78 12.67 -31.20
C GLY A 54 -26.69 13.42 -30.43
N ASP A 55 -26.50 14.71 -30.69
CA ASP A 55 -25.40 15.49 -30.11
C ASP A 55 -25.55 15.80 -28.60
N ARG A 56 -26.63 15.35 -27.96
CA ARG A 56 -26.83 15.55 -26.52
C ARG A 56 -25.78 14.77 -25.74
N GLN A 57 -25.10 15.43 -24.80
CA GLN A 57 -24.24 14.76 -23.82
C GLN A 57 -25.10 14.06 -22.77
N VAL A 58 -25.03 12.73 -22.74
CA VAL A 58 -25.68 11.90 -21.72
C VAL A 58 -24.55 11.20 -20.95
N PRO A 59 -24.17 11.70 -19.75
CA PRO A 59 -23.03 11.15 -19.03
C PRO A 59 -23.32 9.71 -18.58
N VAL A 60 -22.41 8.80 -18.89
CA VAL A 60 -22.46 7.40 -18.46
C VAL A 60 -21.42 7.21 -17.36
N ILE A 61 -21.84 6.70 -16.21
CA ILE A 61 -20.95 6.34 -15.10
C ILE A 61 -21.14 4.87 -14.79
N LEU A 62 -20.09 4.08 -15.02
CA LEU A 62 -20.07 2.66 -14.75
C LEU A 62 -19.16 2.38 -13.56
N TYR A 63 -19.64 1.58 -12.62
CA TYR A 63 -18.84 1.00 -11.56
C TYR A 63 -18.73 -0.50 -11.85
N VAL A 64 -17.53 -0.94 -12.22
CA VAL A 64 -17.25 -2.33 -12.51
C VAL A 64 -16.48 -2.92 -11.35
N ASN A 65 -17.00 -3.99 -10.76
CA ASN A 65 -16.28 -4.72 -9.72
C ASN A 65 -14.97 -5.30 -10.29
N SER A 66 -13.89 -5.20 -9.53
CA SER A 66 -12.51 -5.49 -9.94
C SER A 66 -11.84 -4.40 -10.79
N PHE A 67 -10.54 -4.58 -11.02
CA PHE A 67 -9.76 -3.80 -11.97
C PHE A 67 -9.90 -4.39 -13.37
N VAL A 68 -10.42 -3.59 -14.29
CA VAL A 68 -10.75 -4.01 -15.65
C VAL A 68 -10.22 -3.01 -16.69
N THR A 69 -10.15 -3.44 -17.95
CA THR A 69 -9.67 -2.60 -19.05
C THR A 69 -10.76 -2.37 -20.10
N PRO A 70 -11.36 -1.18 -20.19
CA PRO A 70 -12.32 -0.89 -21.26
C PRO A 70 -11.63 -0.78 -22.62
N GLN A 71 -12.24 -1.37 -23.65
CA GLN A 71 -11.81 -1.25 -25.04
C GLN A 71 -12.45 0.00 -25.64
N LEU A 72 -11.77 1.14 -25.48
CA LEU A 72 -12.23 2.43 -25.99
C LEU A 72 -11.94 2.56 -27.49
N TYR A 73 -12.98 2.84 -28.27
CA TYR A 73 -12.88 3.24 -29.67
C TYR A 73 -12.71 4.76 -29.78
N ASP A 74 -12.23 5.21 -30.94
CA ASP A 74 -11.60 6.53 -31.06
C ASP A 74 -12.55 7.70 -30.81
N SER A 75 -13.84 7.58 -31.16
CA SER A 75 -14.79 8.68 -31.00
C SER A 75 -15.10 8.98 -29.54
N ILE A 76 -14.98 8.04 -28.60
CA ILE A 76 -15.23 8.28 -27.16
C ILE A 76 -13.96 8.35 -26.31
N ARG A 77 -12.80 7.98 -26.87
CA ARG A 77 -11.54 7.80 -26.13
C ARG A 77 -11.14 9.05 -25.35
N HIS A 78 -11.25 10.22 -25.96
CA HIS A 78 -10.83 11.49 -25.35
C HIS A 78 -11.79 12.02 -24.30
N ASP A 79 -13.05 11.57 -24.36
CA ASP A 79 -14.12 11.96 -23.44
C ASP A 79 -14.43 10.87 -22.42
N THR A 80 -13.52 9.91 -22.25
CA THR A 80 -13.65 8.82 -21.28
C THR A 80 -12.55 8.87 -20.23
N GLU A 81 -12.96 8.88 -18.97
CA GLU A 81 -12.10 8.80 -17.80
C GLU A 81 -12.22 7.40 -17.18
N VAL A 82 -11.08 6.74 -16.94
CA VAL A 82 -11.00 5.42 -16.29
C VAL A 82 -10.18 5.56 -15.00
N VAL A 83 -10.80 5.30 -13.86
CA VAL A 83 -10.17 5.46 -12.55
C VAL A 83 -10.31 4.16 -11.75
N TYR A 84 -9.22 3.74 -11.13
CA TYR A 84 -9.12 2.52 -10.34
C TYR A 84 -9.15 2.85 -8.85
N PHE A 85 -9.98 2.15 -8.09
CA PHE A 85 -10.16 2.38 -6.66
C PHE A 85 -9.95 1.11 -5.86
N THR A 86 -9.24 1.24 -4.73
CA THR A 86 -9.21 0.24 -3.65
C THR A 86 -9.91 0.83 -2.45
N ASP A 87 -11.05 0.25 -2.05
CA ASP A 87 -11.73 0.61 -0.82
C ASP A 87 -11.43 -0.47 0.24
N GLY A 88 -10.74 -0.07 1.30
CA GLY A 88 -10.36 -1.01 2.37
C GLY A 88 -11.55 -1.42 3.25
N HIS A 89 -12.60 -0.61 3.34
CA HIS A 89 -13.68 -0.77 4.31
C HIS A 89 -15.02 -0.34 3.74
N SER A 90 -15.40 -0.89 2.58
CA SER A 90 -16.75 -0.70 2.07
C SER A 90 -17.71 -1.63 2.80
N THR A 91 -18.60 -1.05 3.60
CA THR A 91 -19.83 -1.72 4.05
C THR A 91 -20.93 -1.35 3.06
N PRO A 92 -21.40 -2.29 2.22
CA PRO A 92 -22.54 -2.03 1.37
C PRO A 92 -23.71 -1.53 2.22
N ASP A 93 -24.52 -0.62 1.68
CA ASP A 93 -25.83 -0.33 2.26
C ASP A 93 -26.55 -1.67 2.45
N GLU A 94 -27.16 -1.89 3.61
CA GLU A 94 -27.88 -3.11 3.95
C GLU A 94 -28.91 -3.47 2.86
N LYS A 95 -29.51 -2.44 2.24
CA LYS A 95 -30.43 -2.59 1.11
C LYS A 95 -29.81 -3.19 -0.15
N LEU A 96 -28.50 -3.09 -0.30
CA LEU A 96 -27.73 -3.64 -1.41
C LEU A 96 -27.07 -4.98 -1.05
N ALA A 97 -27.24 -5.49 0.17
CA ALA A 97 -26.62 -6.74 0.60
C ALA A 97 -26.96 -7.90 -0.35
N PHE A 98 -28.18 -7.96 -0.89
CA PHE A 98 -28.59 -8.99 -1.85
C PHE A 98 -27.74 -8.96 -3.13
N PHE A 99 -27.38 -7.78 -3.64
CA PHE A 99 -26.52 -7.61 -4.82
C PHE A 99 -25.11 -8.16 -4.57
N TYR A 100 -24.73 -8.18 -3.30
CA TYR A 100 -23.43 -8.60 -2.80
C TYR A 100 -23.47 -10.00 -2.15
N ASN A 101 -24.47 -10.82 -2.48
CA ASN A 101 -24.67 -12.18 -1.96
C ASN A 101 -24.72 -12.23 -0.42
N GLY A 102 -25.35 -11.23 0.21
CA GLY A 102 -25.52 -11.13 1.67
C GLY A 102 -24.23 -10.79 2.43
N ARG A 103 -23.13 -10.42 1.75
CA ARG A 103 -21.89 -10.03 2.43
C ARG A 103 -22.03 -8.65 3.04
N SER A 104 -21.92 -8.57 4.37
CA SER A 104 -21.98 -7.30 5.11
C SER A 104 -20.67 -6.50 5.10
N GLN A 105 -19.56 -7.14 4.72
CA GLN A 105 -18.25 -6.50 4.61
C GLN A 105 -17.54 -7.00 3.36
N MET A 106 -16.96 -6.07 2.61
CA MET A 106 -16.06 -6.36 1.51
C MET A 106 -14.67 -5.83 1.84
N PRO A 107 -13.83 -6.62 2.53
CA PRO A 107 -12.45 -6.22 2.73
C PRO A 107 -11.77 -6.09 1.37
N ASP A 108 -11.06 -4.97 1.17
CA ASP A 108 -10.25 -4.68 -0.01
C ASP A 108 -11.04 -4.72 -1.33
N GLN A 109 -12.23 -4.11 -1.36
CA GLN A 109 -13.02 -4.03 -2.58
C GLN A 109 -12.30 -3.20 -3.64
N LYS A 110 -11.96 -3.85 -4.75
CA LYS A 110 -11.38 -3.22 -5.93
C LYS A 110 -12.49 -2.93 -6.93
N TYR A 111 -12.50 -1.75 -7.52
CA TYR A 111 -13.43 -1.44 -8.60
C TYR A 111 -12.84 -0.44 -9.58
N THR A 112 -13.37 -0.46 -10.80
CA THR A 112 -13.05 0.47 -11.87
C THR A 112 -14.24 1.38 -12.12
N LYS A 113 -14.02 2.69 -12.06
CA LYS A 113 -14.98 3.71 -12.44
C LYS A 113 -14.69 4.15 -13.86
N ILE A 114 -15.66 3.96 -14.75
CA ILE A 114 -15.58 4.43 -16.14
C ILE A 114 -16.60 5.55 -16.29
N ARG A 115 -16.14 6.74 -16.64
CA ARG A 115 -16.99 7.91 -16.87
C ARG A 115 -16.85 8.36 -18.31
N ILE A 116 -17.95 8.35 -19.05
CA ILE A 116 -18.00 8.76 -20.46
C ILE A 116 -18.84 10.04 -20.55
N THR A 117 -18.26 11.11 -21.08
CA THR A 117 -18.92 12.42 -21.27
C THR A 117 -19.07 12.82 -22.73
N ALA A 118 -18.81 11.89 -23.66
CA ALA A 118 -18.94 12.13 -25.10
C ALA A 118 -20.39 12.45 -25.51
N PRO A 119 -20.61 13.23 -26.58
CA PRO A 119 -21.91 13.37 -27.23
C PRO A 119 -22.51 12.01 -27.61
N SER A 120 -23.81 11.81 -27.38
CA SER A 120 -24.41 10.48 -27.53
C SER A 120 -24.31 9.94 -28.96
N GLY A 121 -24.35 10.81 -29.98
CA GLY A 121 -24.21 10.46 -31.38
C GLY A 121 -22.87 9.82 -31.73
N GLN A 122 -21.87 9.92 -30.84
CA GLN A 122 -20.59 9.24 -30.97
C GLN A 122 -20.60 7.80 -30.43
N PHE A 123 -21.70 7.35 -29.82
CA PHE A 123 -21.89 5.98 -29.32
C PHE A 123 -22.20 5.00 -30.46
N THR A 124 -21.24 4.83 -31.38
CA THR A 124 -21.36 4.02 -32.59
C THR A 124 -21.15 2.52 -32.36
N GLU A 125 -20.50 2.17 -31.24
CA GLU A 125 -20.16 0.80 -30.86
C GLU A 125 -20.49 0.57 -29.38
N ASP A 126 -20.75 -0.67 -29.00
CA ASP A 126 -20.93 -1.04 -27.61
C ASP A 126 -19.59 -1.13 -26.87
N LEU A 127 -19.62 -0.91 -25.55
CA LEU A 127 -18.42 -0.93 -24.74
C LEU A 127 -18.09 -2.36 -24.30
N TRP A 128 -16.99 -2.90 -24.83
CA TRP A 128 -16.38 -4.12 -24.34
C TRP A 128 -15.37 -3.82 -23.24
N ILE A 129 -15.38 -4.63 -22.19
CA ILE A 129 -14.52 -4.46 -21.03
C ILE A 129 -13.83 -5.79 -20.77
N ASP A 130 -12.50 -5.77 -20.86
CA ASP A 130 -11.66 -6.92 -20.57
C ASP A 130 -11.58 -7.11 -19.03
N PRO A 131 -11.84 -8.32 -18.51
CA PRO A 131 -11.76 -8.58 -17.07
C PRO A 131 -10.34 -8.50 -16.52
N THR A 132 -9.32 -8.31 -17.36
CA THR A 132 -7.93 -8.15 -16.94
C THR A 132 -7.58 -6.68 -16.66
N PRO A 133 -6.86 -6.39 -15.57
CA PRO A 133 -6.35 -5.06 -15.29
C PRO A 133 -5.26 -4.66 -16.29
N PRO A 134 -5.09 -3.36 -16.57
CA PRO A 134 -4.01 -2.92 -17.43
C PRO A 134 -2.65 -3.19 -16.75
N PRO A 135 -1.56 -3.34 -17.52
CA PRO A 135 -0.26 -3.75 -16.98
C PRO A 135 0.27 -2.86 -15.85
N GLU A 136 0.02 -1.56 -15.90
CA GLU A 136 0.45 -0.58 -14.92
C GLU A 136 -0.24 -0.81 -13.57
N ILE A 137 -1.54 -1.07 -13.60
CA ILE A 137 -2.34 -1.38 -12.41
C ILE A 137 -1.93 -2.72 -11.82
N ARG A 138 -1.70 -3.74 -12.66
CA ARG A 138 -1.19 -5.04 -12.21
C ARG A 138 0.18 -4.92 -11.54
N LEU A 139 1.07 -4.07 -12.07
CA LEU A 139 2.38 -3.81 -11.44
C LEU A 139 2.21 -3.10 -10.10
N PHE A 140 1.30 -2.13 -10.03
CA PHE A 140 0.99 -1.42 -8.79
C PHE A 140 0.40 -2.36 -7.72
N GLU A 141 -0.51 -3.26 -8.09
CA GLU A 141 -1.03 -4.29 -7.21
C GLU A 141 0.08 -5.22 -6.71
N TRP A 142 0.92 -5.72 -7.62
CA TRP A 142 2.05 -6.56 -7.24
C TRP A 142 2.98 -5.84 -6.23
N TYR A 143 3.21 -4.54 -6.42
CA TYR A 143 3.99 -3.72 -5.51
C TYR A 143 3.30 -3.60 -4.13
N LEU A 144 1.99 -3.38 -4.09
CA LEU A 144 1.21 -3.27 -2.87
C LEU A 144 1.03 -4.60 -2.12
N ASP A 145 1.03 -5.72 -2.82
CA ASP A 145 0.93 -7.06 -2.23
C ASP A 145 2.29 -7.52 -1.71
N ASN A 146 3.37 -7.11 -2.38
CA ASN A 146 4.73 -7.53 -2.06
C ASN A 146 5.55 -6.43 -1.37
N ARG A 147 4.94 -5.47 -0.66
CA ARG A 147 5.59 -4.23 -0.13
C ARG A 147 7.00 -4.39 0.43
N MET A 148 7.27 -5.51 1.11
CA MET A 148 8.59 -5.81 1.67
C MET A 148 9.66 -6.00 0.60
N LEU A 149 9.37 -6.73 -0.48
CA LEU A 149 10.33 -7.09 -1.52
C LEU A 149 10.91 -5.89 -2.27
N PRO A 150 10.13 -4.97 -2.87
CA PRO A 150 10.69 -3.80 -3.54
C PRO A 150 11.37 -2.86 -2.54
N SER A 151 10.92 -2.81 -1.28
CA SER A 151 11.61 -2.04 -0.23
C SER A 151 13.02 -2.59 0.04
N VAL A 152 13.16 -3.92 0.15
CA VAL A 152 14.45 -4.59 0.32
C VAL A 152 15.34 -4.38 -0.91
N ILE A 153 14.80 -4.55 -2.12
CA ILE A 153 15.54 -4.34 -3.37
C ILE A 153 16.04 -2.89 -3.46
N SER A 154 15.18 -1.89 -3.21
CA SER A 154 15.55 -0.48 -3.21
C SER A 154 16.59 -0.16 -2.13
N TYR A 155 16.47 -0.73 -0.93
CA TYR A 155 17.46 -0.58 0.13
C TYR A 155 18.84 -1.05 -0.32
N ILE A 156 18.93 -2.25 -0.91
CA ILE A 156 20.19 -2.81 -1.43
C ILE A 156 20.76 -1.90 -2.51
N ILE A 157 19.95 -1.48 -3.49
CA ILE A 157 20.38 -0.61 -4.59
C ILE A 157 20.92 0.72 -4.05
N PHE A 158 20.21 1.40 -3.15
CA PHE A 158 20.68 2.66 -2.58
C PHE A 158 21.94 2.48 -1.74
N SER A 159 22.06 1.35 -1.04
CA SER A 159 23.27 1.06 -0.26
C SER A 159 24.49 0.89 -1.16
N LEU A 160 24.33 0.19 -2.29
CA LEU A 160 25.38 0.04 -3.30
C LEU A 160 25.79 1.39 -3.91
N ILE A 161 24.81 2.19 -4.33
CA ILE A 161 25.04 3.50 -4.95
C ILE A 161 25.71 4.46 -3.96
N ALA A 162 25.23 4.52 -2.71
CA ALA A 162 25.80 5.38 -1.68
C ALA A 162 27.26 5.01 -1.38
N SER A 163 27.58 3.70 -1.34
CA SER A 163 28.95 3.24 -1.09
C SER A 163 29.90 3.60 -2.23
N LEU A 164 29.45 3.43 -3.49
CA LEU A 164 30.20 3.87 -4.65
C LEU A 164 30.43 5.39 -4.62
N ALA A 165 29.38 6.18 -4.43
CA ALA A 165 29.46 7.64 -4.42
C ALA A 165 30.36 8.17 -3.29
N ALA A 166 30.18 7.68 -2.07
CA ALA A 166 31.03 8.02 -0.93
C ALA A 166 32.50 7.63 -1.19
N GLY A 167 32.71 6.47 -1.81
CA GLY A 167 34.04 5.99 -2.16
C GLY A 167 34.73 6.90 -3.16
N PHE A 168 34.02 7.32 -4.21
CA PHE A 168 34.54 8.26 -5.20
C PHE A 168 34.85 9.65 -4.62
N ILE A 169 34.02 10.13 -3.70
CA ILE A 169 34.24 11.43 -3.04
C ILE A 169 35.47 11.38 -2.13
N VAL A 170 35.55 10.38 -1.24
CA VAL A 170 36.57 10.32 -0.20
C VAL A 170 37.92 9.82 -0.73
N PHE A 171 37.91 8.83 -1.62
CA PHE A 171 39.11 8.17 -2.14
C PHE A 171 39.48 8.61 -3.57
N ARG A 172 39.07 9.81 -3.98
CA ARG A 172 39.32 10.37 -5.33
C ARG A 172 40.74 10.21 -5.87
N LYS A 173 41.78 10.22 -5.01
CA LYS A 173 43.19 10.08 -5.41
C LYS A 173 43.69 8.63 -5.38
N GLN A 174 43.05 7.77 -4.62
CA GLN A 174 43.50 6.41 -4.35
C GLN A 174 42.81 5.37 -5.26
N ASN A 175 41.70 5.74 -5.91
CA ASN A 175 40.96 4.90 -6.86
C ASN A 175 40.74 3.45 -6.38
N PRO A 176 40.06 3.25 -5.22
CA PRO A 176 39.74 1.91 -4.75
C PRO A 176 38.88 1.19 -5.80
N SER A 177 39.06 -0.13 -5.90
CA SER A 177 38.30 -0.90 -6.89
C SER A 177 36.79 -0.77 -6.64
N SER A 178 36.00 -0.58 -7.69
CA SER A 178 34.54 -0.48 -7.58
C SER A 178 33.92 -1.73 -6.94
N ARG A 179 34.54 -2.91 -7.14
CA ARG A 179 34.13 -4.16 -6.49
C ARG A 179 34.26 -4.08 -4.97
N THR A 180 35.37 -3.54 -4.48
CA THR A 180 35.58 -3.31 -3.05
C THR A 180 34.51 -2.37 -2.49
N LEU A 181 34.22 -1.26 -3.17
CA LEU A 181 33.19 -0.31 -2.75
C LEU A 181 31.78 -0.93 -2.75
N LEU A 182 31.41 -1.66 -3.81
CA LEU A 182 30.12 -2.38 -3.86
C LEU A 182 29.98 -3.39 -2.72
N LEU A 183 31.06 -4.10 -2.36
CA LEU A 183 31.03 -5.01 -1.22
C LEU A 183 30.70 -4.28 0.09
N HIS A 184 31.18 -3.06 0.29
CA HIS A 184 30.83 -2.28 1.48
C HIS A 184 29.32 -1.99 1.52
N GLY A 185 28.72 -1.56 0.41
CA GLY A 185 27.26 -1.40 0.32
C GLY A 185 26.50 -2.70 0.65
N LEU A 186 26.96 -3.85 0.16
CA LEU A 186 26.37 -5.15 0.54
C LEU A 186 26.52 -5.46 2.03
N TRP A 187 27.67 -5.16 2.64
CA TRP A 187 27.88 -5.37 4.07
C TRP A 187 26.98 -4.49 4.94
N ASN A 188 26.63 -3.29 4.49
CA ASN A 188 25.61 -2.48 5.17
C ASN A 188 24.23 -3.16 5.19
N CYS A 189 23.91 -4.01 4.21
CA CYS A 189 22.68 -4.80 4.22
C CYS A 189 22.65 -5.88 5.29
N THR A 190 23.80 -6.24 5.87
CA THR A 190 23.84 -7.15 7.02
C THR A 190 23.66 -6.38 8.32
N THR A 191 24.51 -5.39 8.61
CA THR A 191 24.44 -4.50 9.77
C THR A 191 25.32 -3.26 9.58
N PHE A 192 25.05 -2.20 10.37
CA PHE A 192 25.96 -1.06 10.55
C PHE A 192 27.38 -1.52 10.94
N ILE A 193 27.45 -2.46 11.88
CA ILE A 193 28.71 -3.03 12.38
C ILE A 193 29.46 -3.74 11.23
N GLY A 194 28.74 -4.48 10.39
CA GLY A 194 29.27 -5.14 9.20
C GLY A 194 29.96 -4.15 8.25
N PHE A 195 29.33 -3.00 7.99
CA PHE A 195 29.94 -1.95 7.17
C PHE A 195 31.26 -1.42 7.77
N VAL A 196 31.27 -1.15 9.08
CA VAL A 196 32.47 -0.65 9.79
C VAL A 196 33.58 -1.69 9.82
N ILE A 197 33.26 -2.95 10.11
CA ILE A 197 34.22 -4.06 10.07
C ILE A 197 34.81 -4.19 8.66
N MET A 198 33.96 -4.14 7.63
CA MET A 198 34.43 -4.28 6.25
C MET A 198 35.34 -3.13 5.84
N THR A 199 34.99 -1.91 6.23
CA THR A 199 35.84 -0.71 6.04
C THR A 199 37.20 -0.88 6.71
N ARG A 200 37.24 -1.47 7.91
CA ARG A 200 38.48 -1.72 8.64
C ARG A 200 39.32 -2.85 8.04
N ARG A 201 38.70 -3.85 7.41
CA ARG A 201 39.39 -5.01 6.85
C ARG A 201 39.91 -4.78 5.42
N ASN A 202 39.13 -4.11 4.58
CA ASN A 202 39.40 -4.06 3.14
C ASN A 202 40.29 -2.91 2.69
N PHE A 203 40.33 -1.79 3.43
CA PHE A 203 41.18 -0.66 3.03
C PHE A 203 42.61 -0.82 3.56
N PRO A 204 43.65 -0.58 2.75
CA PRO A 204 45.04 -0.68 3.20
C PRO A 204 45.40 0.40 4.24
N GLN A 205 46.53 0.22 4.93
CA GLN A 205 47.00 1.10 6.01
C GLN A 205 47.11 2.57 5.60
N GLU A 206 47.56 2.82 4.37
CA GLU A 206 47.68 4.17 3.78
C GLU A 206 46.35 4.93 3.72
N MET A 207 45.22 4.22 3.77
CA MET A 207 43.88 4.80 3.69
C MET A 207 43.20 4.98 5.06
N TYR A 208 43.89 4.70 6.17
CA TYR A 208 43.28 4.70 7.51
C TYR A 208 42.67 6.05 7.90
N GLY A 209 43.36 7.16 7.58
CA GLY A 209 42.86 8.51 7.85
C GLY A 209 41.58 8.88 7.09
N LYS A 210 41.20 8.11 6.07
CA LYS A 210 40.00 8.34 5.24
C LYS A 210 38.82 7.44 5.57
N ARG A 211 39.00 6.44 6.45
CA ARG A 211 37.94 5.48 6.81
C ARG A 211 36.75 6.16 7.49
N VAL A 212 37.00 7.05 8.46
CA VAL A 212 35.94 7.78 9.16
C VAL A 212 35.18 8.71 8.21
N PRO A 213 35.85 9.56 7.39
CA PRO A 213 35.17 10.34 6.35
C PRO A 213 34.34 9.50 5.38
N PHE A 214 34.81 8.32 4.97
CA PHE A 214 34.07 7.40 4.10
C PHE A 214 32.77 6.91 4.75
N VAL A 215 32.84 6.49 6.01
CA VAL A 215 31.65 6.06 6.77
C VAL A 215 30.64 7.20 6.90
N ILE A 216 31.11 8.41 7.25
CA ILE A 216 30.24 9.59 7.38
C ILE A 216 29.59 9.94 6.03
N ALA A 217 30.39 10.02 4.96
CA ALA A 217 29.89 10.33 3.61
C ALA A 217 28.89 9.28 3.12
N PHE A 218 29.16 8.00 3.38
CA PHE A 218 28.27 6.90 3.04
C PHE A 218 26.90 7.08 3.67
N TYR A 219 26.81 7.23 4.99
CA TYR A 219 25.52 7.36 5.67
C TYR A 219 24.81 8.67 5.32
N GLY A 220 25.55 9.75 5.06
CA GLY A 220 24.97 11.00 4.56
C GLY A 220 24.27 10.82 3.21
N ILE A 221 24.97 10.20 2.23
CA ILE A 221 24.42 9.96 0.89
C ILE A 221 23.30 8.92 0.93
N PHE A 222 23.50 7.82 1.66
CA PHE A 222 22.50 6.77 1.81
C PHE A 222 21.21 7.30 2.43
N GLY A 223 21.32 8.08 3.51
CA GLY A 223 20.18 8.73 4.15
C GLY A 223 19.44 9.67 3.21
N LEU A 224 20.17 10.46 2.41
CA LEU A 224 19.57 11.35 1.41
C LEU A 224 18.80 10.58 0.33
N LEU A 225 19.39 9.52 -0.23
CA LEU A 225 18.75 8.69 -1.24
C LEU A 225 17.47 8.04 -0.71
N LEU A 226 17.53 7.46 0.48
CA LEU A 226 16.39 6.80 1.10
C LEU A 226 15.29 7.82 1.48
N SER A 227 15.66 9.02 1.91
CA SER A 227 14.72 10.11 2.17
C SER A 227 13.99 10.53 0.91
N ALA A 228 14.73 10.79 -0.18
CA ALA A 228 14.15 11.18 -1.46
C ALA A 228 13.20 10.09 -2.01
N TRP A 229 13.60 8.83 -1.91
CA TRP A 229 12.76 7.69 -2.29
C TRP A 229 11.46 7.63 -1.50
N THR A 230 11.54 7.81 -0.18
CA THR A 230 10.35 7.73 0.67
C THR A 230 9.38 8.88 0.40
N ILE A 231 9.89 10.09 0.15
CA ILE A 231 9.08 11.25 -0.24
C ILE A 231 8.38 11.00 -1.58
N ALA A 232 9.08 10.39 -2.55
CA ALA A 232 8.52 10.11 -3.87
C ALA A 232 7.39 9.07 -3.82
N LEU A 233 7.53 8.01 -3.02
CA LEU A 233 6.54 6.93 -2.96
C LEU A 233 5.29 7.27 -2.17
N ALA A 234 5.42 8.11 -1.15
CA ALA A 234 4.31 8.41 -0.28
C ALA A 234 4.38 9.88 0.18
N PRO A 235 4.01 10.83 -0.70
CA PRO A 235 3.99 12.24 -0.35
C PRO A 235 3.12 12.52 0.89
N SER A 236 2.03 11.77 1.04
CA SER A 236 1.15 11.82 2.22
C SER A 236 1.78 11.27 3.50
N LEU A 237 2.72 10.31 3.38
CA LEU A 237 3.52 9.84 4.52
C LEU A 237 4.75 10.72 4.77
N ALA A 238 5.12 11.66 3.90
CA ALA A 238 6.35 12.44 4.04
C ALA A 238 6.46 13.16 5.40
N LEU A 239 5.33 13.60 5.98
CA LEU A 239 5.26 14.19 7.33
C LEU A 239 5.53 13.17 8.46
N ALA A 240 4.94 11.98 8.37
CA ALA A 240 5.17 10.89 9.33
C ALA A 240 6.59 10.32 9.20
N VAL A 241 7.08 10.25 7.97
CA VAL A 241 8.43 9.84 7.60
C VAL A 241 9.45 10.86 8.08
N LEU A 242 9.22 12.17 7.93
CA LEU A 242 10.07 13.22 8.51
C LEU A 242 10.16 13.11 10.03
N GLY A 243 9.05 12.86 10.72
CA GLY A 243 9.05 12.56 12.16
C GLY A 243 9.82 11.27 12.49
N GLY A 244 9.67 10.25 11.65
CA GLY A 244 10.44 9.01 11.71
C GLY A 244 11.94 9.22 11.48
N TRP A 245 12.33 10.08 10.53
CA TRP A 245 13.72 10.43 10.23
C TRP A 245 14.37 11.17 11.37
N ILE A 246 13.65 12.09 12.01
CA ILE A 246 14.11 12.70 13.25
C ILE A 246 14.40 11.60 14.26
N LEU A 247 13.50 10.64 14.47
CA LEU A 247 13.72 9.51 15.38
C LEU A 247 14.85 8.55 14.94
N THR A 248 14.99 8.23 13.65
CA THR A 248 16.03 7.32 13.13
C THR A 248 17.38 7.99 12.89
N LEU A 249 17.46 9.32 12.84
CA LEU A 249 18.72 10.08 12.84
C LEU A 249 19.14 10.43 14.27
N LEU A 250 18.19 10.76 15.15
CA LEU A 250 18.45 10.88 16.59
C LEU A 250 18.79 9.54 17.20
N SER A 251 18.24 8.42 16.74
CA SER A 251 18.50 7.11 17.31
C SER A 251 19.99 6.71 17.28
N PRO A 252 20.73 6.82 16.15
CA PRO A 252 22.17 6.58 16.13
C PRO A 252 22.93 7.61 16.96
N LEU A 253 22.50 8.88 16.99
CA LEU A 253 23.10 9.92 17.84
C LEU A 253 22.88 9.63 19.33
N LEU A 254 21.70 9.16 19.71
CA LEU A 254 21.32 8.77 21.07
C LEU A 254 22.04 7.47 21.46
N SER A 255 22.16 6.52 20.54
CA SER A 255 22.93 5.29 20.73
C SER A 255 24.41 5.60 20.90
N LEU A 256 24.97 6.51 20.10
CA LEU A 256 26.34 6.99 20.25
C LEU A 256 26.53 7.74 21.57
N LEU A 257 25.58 8.59 21.97
CA LEU A 257 25.58 9.28 23.25
C LEU A 257 25.58 8.27 24.41
N LEU A 258 24.72 7.25 24.37
CA LEU A 258 24.66 6.19 25.38
C LEU A 258 25.96 5.37 25.44
N ILE A 259 26.57 5.06 24.29
CA ILE A 259 27.89 4.40 24.23
C ILE A 259 28.97 5.28 24.86
N LEU A 260 28.98 6.58 24.56
CA LEU A 260 29.95 7.53 25.13
C LEU A 260 29.75 7.70 26.63
N VAL A 261 28.51 7.75 27.12
CA VAL A 261 28.18 7.77 28.56
C VAL A 261 28.64 6.48 29.23
N GLY A 262 28.39 5.32 28.62
CA GLY A 262 28.88 4.03 29.13
C GLY A 262 30.41 3.96 29.20
N LEU A 263 31.12 4.48 28.19
CA LEU A 263 32.58 4.57 28.18
C LEU A 263 33.11 5.55 29.24
N MET A 264 32.45 6.69 29.43
CA MET A 264 32.82 7.66 30.48
C MET A 264 32.64 7.06 31.87
N ILE A 265 31.53 6.37 32.13
CA ILE A 265 31.30 5.65 33.39
C ILE A 265 32.37 4.57 33.59
N ALA A 266 32.65 3.76 32.56
CA ALA A 266 33.70 2.73 32.63
C ALA A 266 35.10 3.32 32.84
N SER A 267 35.39 4.52 32.34
CA SER A 267 36.68 5.19 32.53
C SER A 267 36.82 5.92 33.88
N GLY A 268 35.70 6.38 34.45
CA GLY A 268 35.66 7.02 35.78
C GLY A 268 35.56 6.01 36.93
N VAL A 269 35.02 4.82 36.65
CA VAL A 269 35.06 3.67 37.56
C VAL A 269 36.41 2.98 37.36
N ALA A 270 37.43 3.48 38.06
CA ALA A 270 38.74 2.86 38.16
C ALA A 270 38.73 1.55 38.99
N SER A 271 37.76 0.67 38.76
CA SER A 271 37.78 -0.69 39.30
C SER A 271 37.86 -1.69 38.15
N SER A 272 38.79 -2.63 38.28
CA SER A 272 39.15 -3.69 37.34
C SER A 272 38.06 -4.76 37.12
N ASP A 273 36.80 -4.41 37.37
CA ASP A 273 35.72 -5.36 37.46
C ASP A 273 35.02 -5.52 36.11
N LEU A 274 35.44 -6.57 35.38
CA LEU A 274 34.92 -6.98 34.08
C LEU A 274 33.38 -7.05 34.05
N SER A 275 32.77 -7.33 35.19
CA SER A 275 31.32 -7.37 35.41
C SER A 275 30.63 -6.03 35.12
N ALA A 276 31.23 -4.90 35.52
CA ALA A 276 30.68 -3.56 35.28
C ALA A 276 30.76 -3.16 33.80
N MET A 277 31.84 -3.55 33.10
CA MET A 277 31.97 -3.33 31.65
C MET A 277 30.96 -4.16 30.85
N MET A 278 30.71 -5.42 31.23
CA MET A 278 29.69 -6.24 30.57
C MET A 278 28.27 -5.72 30.81
N LEU A 279 27.97 -5.26 32.02
CA LEU A 279 26.67 -4.68 32.35
C LEU A 279 26.40 -3.39 31.55
N GLY A 280 27.40 -2.51 31.42
CA GLY A 280 27.31 -1.31 30.59
C GLY A 280 27.08 -1.61 29.11
N GLY A 281 27.76 -2.62 28.57
CA GLY A 281 27.55 -3.10 27.20
C GLY A 281 26.16 -3.71 26.97
N MET A 282 25.66 -4.52 27.92
CA MET A 282 24.33 -5.11 27.84
C MET A 282 23.21 -4.06 27.95
N LEU A 283 23.36 -3.06 28.83
CA LEU A 283 22.43 -1.94 28.95
C LEU A 283 22.40 -1.08 27.67
N ALA A 284 23.54 -0.84 27.04
CA ALA A 284 23.59 -0.13 25.76
C ALA A 284 22.88 -0.91 24.64
N ILE A 285 23.06 -2.24 24.57
CA ILE A 285 22.37 -3.11 23.61
C ILE A 285 20.86 -3.17 23.89
N LEU A 286 20.46 -3.26 25.17
CA LEU A 286 19.05 -3.27 25.56
C LEU A 286 18.36 -1.93 25.23
N CYS A 287 19.01 -0.80 25.52
CA CYS A 287 18.52 0.52 25.13
C CYS A 287 18.43 0.67 23.61
N PHE A 288 19.37 0.10 22.85
CA PHE A 288 19.32 0.07 21.40
C PHE A 288 18.11 -0.75 20.89
N ILE A 289 17.89 -1.94 21.44
CA ILE A 289 16.72 -2.78 21.09
C ILE A 289 15.41 -2.07 21.43
N LEU A 290 15.31 -1.44 22.60
CA LEU A 290 14.12 -0.71 23.03
C LEU A 290 13.86 0.56 22.20
N ALA A 291 14.91 1.27 21.79
CA ALA A 291 14.80 2.45 20.92
C ALA A 291 14.39 2.11 19.48
N PHE A 292 14.72 0.90 19.00
CA PHE A 292 14.37 0.42 17.65
C PHE A 292 13.15 -0.52 17.61
N ALA A 293 12.58 -0.89 18.75
CA ALA A 293 11.33 -1.63 18.85
C ALA A 293 10.08 -0.95 18.25
N PRO A 294 9.97 0.38 18.04
CA PRO A 294 8.65 0.97 17.80
C PRO A 294 8.44 1.37 16.34
N VAL A 295 8.31 0.39 15.45
CA VAL A 295 7.45 0.56 14.26
C VAL A 295 6.56 -0.66 14.08
N PRO A 296 7.06 -1.92 14.09
CA PRO A 296 6.19 -3.08 14.03
C PRO A 296 5.33 -3.21 15.29
N VAL A 297 5.88 -2.93 16.47
CA VAL A 297 5.15 -2.97 17.76
C VAL A 297 4.15 -1.82 17.87
N LEU A 298 4.44 -0.63 17.35
CA LEU A 298 3.47 0.48 17.32
C LEU A 298 2.37 0.26 16.27
N ILE A 299 2.69 -0.35 15.11
CA ILE A 299 1.67 -0.77 14.12
C ILE A 299 0.80 -1.89 14.69
N TRP A 300 1.39 -2.84 15.42
CA TRP A 300 0.68 -3.91 16.10
C TRP A 300 -0.19 -3.40 17.26
N LEU A 301 0.34 -2.48 18.10
CA LEU A 301 -0.40 -1.82 19.19
C LEU A 301 -1.49 -0.89 18.68
N ARG A 302 -1.28 -0.16 17.56
CA ARG A 302 -2.34 0.64 16.93
C ARG A 302 -3.50 -0.24 16.46
N ARG A 303 -3.21 -1.46 15.98
CA ARG A 303 -4.23 -2.47 15.65
C ARG A 303 -4.99 -2.99 16.87
N TRP A 304 -4.45 -2.83 18.07
CA TRP A 304 -5.02 -3.30 19.33
C TRP A 304 -5.70 -2.19 20.15
N ILE A 305 -5.26 -0.94 19.98
CA ILE A 305 -5.72 0.25 20.72
C ILE A 305 -6.92 0.92 20.05
N ASP A 306 -7.27 0.59 18.80
CA ASP A 306 -8.49 1.08 18.16
C ASP A 306 -9.71 0.30 18.73
N PRO A 307 -10.47 0.85 19.71
CA PRO A 307 -11.46 0.09 20.47
C PRO A 307 -12.77 -0.11 19.69
N GLU A 308 -12.94 0.60 18.56
CA GLU A 308 -14.19 0.59 17.80
C GLU A 308 -14.44 -0.75 17.10
N THR A 309 -13.40 -1.48 16.71
CA THR A 309 -13.56 -2.84 16.16
C THR A 309 -13.96 -3.86 17.23
N GLY A 310 -13.51 -3.71 18.47
CA GLY A 310 -13.84 -4.63 19.57
C GLY A 310 -15.22 -4.38 20.19
N LEU A 311 -15.66 -3.11 20.25
CA LEU A 311 -16.97 -2.75 20.81
C LEU A 311 -18.14 -3.16 19.91
N GLN A 312 -17.94 -3.23 18.60
CA GLN A 312 -18.95 -3.73 17.64
C GLN A 312 -19.13 -5.26 17.76
N GLU A 313 -18.06 -6.00 18.07
CA GLU A 313 -18.12 -7.45 18.28
C GLU A 313 -18.79 -7.82 19.61
N ALA A 314 -18.52 -7.06 20.68
CA ALA A 314 -19.15 -7.28 21.99
C ALA A 314 -20.66 -6.99 22.00
N LYS A 315 -21.15 -6.06 21.17
CA LYS A 315 -22.59 -5.79 21.00
C LYS A 315 -23.33 -6.87 20.19
N ARG A 316 -22.60 -7.74 19.48
CA ARG A 316 -23.19 -8.79 18.62
C ARG A 316 -23.44 -10.12 19.31
N THR A 317 -22.89 -10.30 20.52
CA THR A 317 -23.03 -11.55 21.30
C THR A 317 -24.09 -11.48 22.40
N GLU A 318 -24.83 -10.38 22.54
CA GLU A 318 -26.04 -10.40 23.36
C GLU A 318 -27.13 -11.21 22.64
N PRO A 319 -27.58 -12.36 23.16
CA PRO A 319 -28.68 -13.10 22.56
C PRO A 319 -29.94 -12.22 22.63
N GLU A 320 -30.54 -11.96 21.47
CA GLU A 320 -31.82 -11.26 21.38
C GLU A 320 -32.83 -11.97 22.30
N SER A 321 -33.36 -11.20 23.26
CA SER A 321 -34.46 -11.63 24.12
C SER A 321 -35.63 -12.06 23.24
N PRO A 322 -36.21 -13.26 23.44
CA PRO A 322 -37.36 -13.69 22.67
C PRO A 322 -38.52 -12.73 22.92
N GLY A 323 -38.93 -12.01 21.87
CA GLY A 323 -40.08 -11.13 21.88
C GLY A 323 -41.38 -11.92 22.13
N PRO A 324 -42.43 -11.26 22.67
CA PRO A 324 -43.67 -11.94 23.02
C PRO A 324 -44.35 -12.52 21.78
N SER A 325 -44.66 -13.81 21.86
CA SER A 325 -45.38 -14.56 20.84
C SER A 325 -46.83 -14.03 20.69
N PRO A 326 -47.37 -13.95 19.46
CA PRO A 326 -48.74 -13.52 19.21
C PRO A 326 -49.81 -14.51 19.71
#